data_AF-A0A0F8XJD8-F1
#
_entry.id   AF-A0A0F8XJD8-F1
#
_cell.length_a   1.000
_cell.length_b   1.000
_cell.length_c   1.000
_cell.angle_alpha   90.00
_cell.angle_beta   90.00
_cell.angle_gamma   90.00
#
_symmetry.space_group_name_H-M   'P 1'
#
loop_
_entity.id
_entity.type
_entity.pdbx_description
1 polymer ?
#
loop_
_entity_poly.entity_id
_entity_poly.type
_entity_poly.pdbx_seq_one_letter_code
_entity_poly.pdbx_strand_id
1 'polypeptide(L)'
;MISDEHLFGNIGIDSIGFHAPRHFVKLDELALERHVDPAKYAKGLLSKEMRVAEVDEDIISLGLKAGYNALQRGCVDPKSIDALFVGTETEVYAAKSLSNIFAEMLEISPNAFTQDVYNACAGGTLAIINAIAMIEKGIMNKALIISADISQYHLGSPGEPTQGSGAIGLVISHNPRIATFSKKFGKISGNVNDFFRAPDDKNARAFG
;
A
#
# COMPACT_ATOMS: atom_id res chain seq x y z
N MET A 1 -3.24 -23.28 -28.16
CA MET A 1 -3.71 -22.35 -27.12
C MET A 1 -3.65 -23.12 -25.81
N ILE A 2 -2.75 -22.75 -24.90
CA ILE A 2 -2.79 -23.29 -23.53
C ILE A 2 -4.03 -22.65 -22.90
N SER A 3 -4.98 -23.43 -22.40
CA SER A 3 -6.14 -22.86 -21.71
C SER A 3 -5.68 -22.17 -20.43
N ASP A 4 -6.20 -20.97 -20.16
CA ASP A 4 -5.84 -20.15 -19.00
C ASP A 4 -6.25 -20.77 -17.65
N GLU A 5 -6.98 -21.89 -17.66
CA GLU A 5 -7.50 -22.60 -16.48
C GLU A 5 -6.40 -23.07 -15.51
N HIS A 6 -5.18 -23.29 -15.99
CA HIS A 6 -4.04 -23.66 -15.13
C HIS A 6 -3.23 -22.46 -14.62
N LEU A 7 -3.41 -21.28 -15.22
CA LEU A 7 -2.63 -20.09 -14.90
C LEU A 7 -3.24 -19.28 -13.76
N PHE A 8 -4.57 -19.19 -13.69
CA PHE A 8 -5.26 -18.38 -12.68
C PHE A 8 -5.89 -19.25 -11.59
N GLY A 9 -5.84 -18.75 -10.36
CA GLY A 9 -6.51 -19.34 -9.20
C GLY A 9 -7.93 -18.81 -9.05
N ASN A 10 -8.64 -19.33 -8.05
CA ASN A 10 -9.92 -18.80 -7.61
C ASN A 10 -9.76 -17.92 -6.36
N ILE A 11 -8.62 -17.23 -6.22
CA ILE A 11 -8.32 -16.33 -5.11
C ILE A 11 -7.90 -15.00 -5.72
N GLY A 12 -8.40 -13.90 -5.17
CA GLY A 12 -8.03 -12.59 -5.67
C GLY A 12 -8.70 -11.44 -4.95
N ILE A 13 -8.71 -10.28 -5.61
CA ILE A 13 -9.22 -9.03 -5.06
C ILE A 13 -10.74 -9.03 -5.20
N ASP A 14 -11.43 -9.09 -4.07
CA ASP A 14 -12.88 -9.05 -3.99
C ASP A 14 -13.42 -7.63 -3.80
N SER A 15 -12.67 -6.77 -3.11
CA SER A 15 -13.03 -5.36 -2.91
C SER A 15 -11.79 -4.47 -2.82
N ILE A 16 -11.96 -3.19 -3.18
CA ILE A 16 -10.92 -2.16 -3.15
C ILE A 16 -11.44 -0.87 -2.52
N GLY A 17 -10.64 -0.31 -1.62
CA GLY A 17 -10.78 1.02 -1.07
C GLY A 17 -9.50 1.82 -1.30
N PHE A 18 -9.63 3.12 -1.53
CA PHE A 18 -8.49 4.01 -1.70
C PHE A 18 -8.75 5.28 -0.90
N HIS A 19 -7.67 5.88 -0.42
CA HIS A 19 -7.70 7.22 0.14
C HIS A 19 -6.39 7.94 -0.16
N ALA A 20 -6.49 9.23 -0.49
CA ALA A 20 -5.35 10.12 -0.62
C ALA A 20 -5.67 11.45 0.07
N PRO A 21 -4.64 12.16 0.57
CA PRO A 21 -4.80 13.50 1.12
C PRO A 21 -5.53 14.44 0.18
N ARG A 22 -6.26 15.38 0.79
CA ARG A 22 -6.99 16.42 0.06
C ARG A 22 -6.05 17.37 -0.66
N HIS A 23 -4.98 17.78 0.01
CA HIS A 23 -4.02 18.73 -0.53
C HIS A 23 -3.02 18.09 -1.47
N PHE A 24 -2.60 18.88 -2.45
CA PHE A 24 -1.59 18.50 -3.41
C PHE A 24 -0.80 19.72 -3.86
N VAL A 25 0.42 19.48 -4.32
CA VAL A 25 1.24 20.46 -5.03
C VAL A 25 1.17 20.14 -6.51
N LYS A 26 0.92 21.14 -7.37
CA LYS A 26 1.05 20.93 -8.81
C LYS A 26 2.52 20.90 -9.19
N LEU A 27 2.89 19.92 -10.00
CA LEU A 27 4.29 19.73 -10.34
C LEU A 27 4.83 20.76 -11.34
N ASP A 28 3.98 21.40 -12.14
CA ASP A 28 4.41 22.56 -12.94
C ASP A 28 4.82 23.75 -12.07
N GLU A 29 4.04 24.06 -11.04
CA GLU A 29 4.35 25.08 -10.04
C GLU A 29 5.63 24.71 -9.26
N LEU A 30 5.78 23.45 -8.82
CA LEU A 30 7.01 22.99 -8.18
C LEU A 30 8.24 23.10 -9.11
N ALA A 31 8.09 22.76 -10.40
CA ALA A 31 9.18 22.84 -11.35
C ALA A 31 9.67 24.29 -11.51
N LEU A 32 8.75 25.23 -11.65
CA LEU A 32 9.07 26.66 -11.75
C LEU A 32 9.80 27.15 -10.49
N GLU A 33 9.32 26.78 -9.31
CA GLU A 33 9.94 27.11 -8.03
C GLU A 33 11.34 26.49 -7.85
N ARG A 34 11.58 25.32 -8.46
CA ARG A 34 12.89 24.65 -8.45
C ARG A 34 13.79 25.03 -9.62
N HIS A 35 13.38 25.98 -10.46
CA HIS A 35 14.09 26.39 -11.67
C HIS A 35 14.36 25.21 -12.64
N VAL A 36 13.40 24.30 -12.73
CA VAL A 36 13.39 23.13 -13.61
C VAL A 36 12.35 23.34 -14.71
N ASP A 37 12.64 22.89 -15.93
CA ASP A 37 11.65 22.88 -17.01
C ASP A 37 10.42 22.04 -16.60
N PRO A 38 9.19 22.61 -16.54
CA PRO A 38 7.97 21.87 -16.20
C PRO A 38 7.75 20.62 -17.06
N ALA A 39 8.25 20.59 -18.30
CA ALA A 39 8.18 19.40 -19.15
C ALA A 39 8.96 18.21 -18.57
N LYS A 40 10.00 18.44 -17.75
CA LYS A 40 10.72 17.35 -17.06
C LYS A 40 9.77 16.54 -16.18
N TYR A 41 8.89 17.20 -15.43
CA TYR A 41 7.95 16.50 -14.56
C TYR A 41 6.72 16.00 -15.34
N ALA A 42 6.11 16.85 -16.17
CA ALA A 42 4.89 16.50 -16.88
C ALA A 42 5.08 15.44 -17.98
N LYS A 43 6.21 15.47 -18.70
CA LYS A 43 6.50 14.53 -19.79
C LYS A 43 7.55 13.49 -19.40
N GLY A 44 8.57 13.89 -18.64
CA GLY A 44 9.64 12.97 -18.21
C GLY A 44 9.20 12.01 -17.12
N LEU A 45 8.54 12.51 -16.08
CA LEU A 45 8.02 11.69 -14.96
C LEU A 45 6.56 11.25 -15.16
N LEU A 46 5.85 11.84 -16.13
CA LEU A 46 4.42 11.64 -16.35
C LEU A 46 3.55 12.01 -15.14
N SER A 47 4.04 12.93 -14.31
CA SER A 47 3.39 13.34 -13.06
C SER A 47 2.77 14.73 -13.19
N LYS A 48 1.60 14.92 -12.57
CA LYS A 48 0.85 16.19 -12.60
C LYS A 48 0.72 16.83 -11.23
N GLU A 49 0.30 16.03 -10.24
CA GLU A 49 0.02 16.45 -8.89
C GLU A 49 0.72 15.52 -7.91
N MET A 50 1.22 16.09 -6.82
CA MET A 50 1.86 15.39 -5.73
C MET A 50 1.00 15.53 -4.48
N ARG A 51 0.42 14.42 -4.00
CA ARG A 51 -0.42 14.41 -2.79
C ARG A 51 0.45 14.59 -1.55
N VAL A 52 0.07 15.50 -0.67
CA VAL A 52 0.83 15.83 0.55
C VAL A 52 -0.11 15.66 1.74
N ALA A 53 0.29 14.83 2.68
CA ALA A 53 -0.41 14.64 3.95
C ALA A 53 -0.39 15.94 4.78
N GLU A 54 -1.52 16.25 5.41
CA GLU A 54 -1.61 17.35 6.36
C GLU A 54 -0.94 17.01 7.71
N VAL A 55 -0.80 18.01 8.59
CA VAL A 55 -0.16 17.84 9.91
C VAL A 55 -0.90 16.85 10.82
N ASP A 56 -2.17 16.60 10.54
CA ASP A 56 -3.06 15.68 11.24
C ASP A 56 -3.34 14.39 10.46
N GLU A 57 -2.69 14.20 9.30
CA GLU A 57 -2.78 12.98 8.51
C GLU A 57 -1.47 12.17 8.59
N ASP A 58 -1.55 10.98 9.19
CA ASP A 58 -0.52 9.95 9.16
C ASP A 58 -0.99 8.70 8.41
N ILE A 59 -0.13 7.70 8.27
CA ILE A 59 -0.49 6.44 7.61
C ILE A 59 -1.61 5.66 8.32
N ILE A 60 -1.85 5.90 9.61
CA ILE A 60 -2.97 5.29 10.35
C ILE A 60 -4.27 5.94 9.85
N SER A 61 -4.35 7.26 9.82
CA SER A 61 -5.54 7.97 9.31
C SER A 61 -5.83 7.62 7.84
N LEU A 62 -4.81 7.57 6.99
CA LEU A 62 -4.93 7.24 5.57
C LEU A 62 -5.35 5.77 5.39
N GLY A 63 -4.65 4.86 6.06
CA GLY A 63 -4.91 3.42 6.03
C GLY A 63 -6.30 3.06 6.53
N LEU A 64 -6.75 3.69 7.62
CA LEU A 64 -8.07 3.45 8.20
C LEU A 64 -9.18 3.81 7.21
N LYS A 65 -9.08 5.00 6.58
CA LYS A 65 -10.04 5.44 5.55
C LYS A 65 -10.04 4.49 4.36
N ALA A 66 -8.87 4.05 3.89
CA ALA A 66 -8.77 3.11 2.78
C ALA A 66 -9.35 1.72 3.10
N GLY A 67 -9.04 1.16 4.27
CA GLY A 67 -9.60 -0.10 4.76
C GLY A 67 -11.12 -0.03 4.95
N TYR A 68 -11.62 1.03 5.58
CA TYR A 68 -13.06 1.27 5.73
C TYR A 68 -13.76 1.35 4.36
N ASN A 69 -13.19 2.10 3.41
CA ASN A 69 -13.73 2.20 2.06
C ASN A 69 -13.76 0.83 1.35
N ALA A 70 -12.76 -0.03 1.57
CA ALA A 70 -12.73 -1.37 1.00
C ALA A 70 -13.85 -2.26 1.56
N LEU A 71 -14.06 -2.22 2.88
CA LEU A 71 -15.12 -2.99 3.55
C LEU A 71 -16.51 -2.50 3.12
N GLN A 72 -16.74 -1.19 3.15
CA GLN A 72 -18.01 -0.56 2.76
C GLN A 72 -18.37 -0.85 1.30
N ARG A 73 -17.46 -0.59 0.35
CA ARG A 73 -17.72 -0.81 -1.08
C ARG A 73 -17.97 -2.28 -1.39
N GLY A 74 -17.30 -3.17 -0.67
CA GLY A 74 -17.48 -4.61 -0.81
C GLY A 74 -18.72 -5.15 -0.11
N CYS A 75 -19.41 -4.35 0.71
CA CYS A 75 -20.42 -4.81 1.67
C CYS A 75 -19.89 -5.96 2.54
N VAL A 76 -18.63 -5.86 2.95
CA VAL A 76 -17.93 -6.88 3.74
C VAL A 76 -18.10 -6.56 5.22
N ASP A 77 -18.71 -7.49 5.95
CA ASP A 77 -18.75 -7.43 7.42
C ASP A 77 -17.31 -7.50 7.97
N PRO A 78 -16.85 -6.49 8.74
CA PRO A 78 -15.53 -6.52 9.36
C PRO A 78 -15.28 -7.75 10.24
N LYS A 79 -16.33 -8.31 10.87
CA LYS A 79 -16.21 -9.53 11.68
C LYS A 79 -15.94 -10.79 10.86
N SER A 80 -16.16 -10.74 9.54
CA SER A 80 -15.85 -11.82 8.60
C SER A 80 -14.41 -11.81 8.08
N ILE A 81 -13.59 -10.85 8.50
CA ILE A 81 -12.16 -10.80 8.18
C ILE A 81 -11.41 -11.72 9.13
N ASP A 82 -10.72 -12.70 8.56
CA ASP A 82 -9.91 -13.69 9.29
C ASP A 82 -8.44 -13.25 9.42
N ALA A 83 -8.00 -12.27 8.63
CA ALA A 83 -6.69 -11.65 8.78
C ALA A 83 -6.64 -10.20 8.29
N LEU A 84 -5.88 -9.36 8.99
CA LEU A 84 -5.51 -8.03 8.53
C LEU A 84 -3.99 -7.93 8.40
N PHE A 85 -3.50 -7.67 7.19
CA PHE A 85 -2.08 -7.47 6.94
C PHE A 85 -1.79 -6.06 6.45
N VAL A 86 -0.74 -5.44 6.97
CA VAL A 86 -0.32 -4.10 6.60
C VAL A 86 0.98 -4.17 5.83
N GLY A 87 1.05 -3.57 4.65
CA GLY A 87 2.29 -3.34 3.94
C GLY A 87 2.64 -1.86 3.96
N THR A 88 3.79 -1.49 4.52
CA THR A 88 4.22 -0.09 4.59
C THR A 88 5.74 0.00 4.66
N GLU A 89 6.28 1.13 4.22
CA GLU A 89 7.66 1.56 4.45
C GLU A 89 7.75 2.83 5.34
N THR A 90 6.60 3.26 5.87
CA THR A 90 6.45 4.45 6.70
C THR A 90 6.18 4.06 8.16
N GLU A 91 7.22 3.71 8.90
CA GLU A 91 7.09 3.33 10.32
C GLU A 91 6.57 4.49 11.20
N VAL A 92 5.54 4.21 12.01
CA VAL A 92 5.04 5.12 13.07
C VAL A 92 5.53 4.67 14.45
N TYR A 93 5.61 3.36 14.66
CA TYR A 93 6.07 2.76 15.90
C TYR A 93 7.11 1.70 15.59
N ALA A 94 8.19 1.66 16.38
CA ALA A 94 9.23 0.64 16.24
C ALA A 94 8.78 -0.78 16.66
N ALA A 95 7.69 -0.90 17.43
CA ALA A 95 7.24 -2.19 17.98
C ALA A 95 5.72 -2.37 18.03
N LYS A 96 4.94 -1.30 18.26
CA LYS A 96 3.48 -1.41 18.29
C LYS A 96 2.97 -1.68 16.87
N SER A 97 2.20 -2.75 16.73
CA SER A 97 1.70 -3.17 15.43
C SER A 97 0.63 -2.22 14.88
N LEU A 98 0.76 -1.85 13.60
CA LEU A 98 -0.22 -1.07 12.87
C LEU A 98 -1.46 -1.90 12.55
N SER A 99 -1.28 -3.16 12.15
CA SER A 99 -2.38 -4.08 11.86
C SER A 99 -3.28 -4.30 13.08
N ASN A 100 -2.74 -4.33 14.31
CA ASN A 100 -3.57 -4.36 15.51
C ASN A 100 -4.37 -3.07 15.72
N ILE A 101 -3.79 -1.89 15.44
CA ILE A 101 -4.51 -0.61 15.52
C ILE A 101 -5.68 -0.60 14.52
N PHE A 102 -5.43 -1.00 13.27
CA PHE A 102 -6.48 -1.07 12.26
C PHE A 102 -7.55 -2.09 12.59
N ALA A 103 -7.17 -3.26 13.10
CA ALA A 103 -8.14 -4.29 13.48
C ALA A 103 -9.09 -3.79 14.57
N GLU A 104 -8.57 -3.07 15.57
CA GLU A 104 -9.38 -2.42 16.60
C GLU A 104 -10.30 -1.35 16.00
N MET A 105 -9.75 -0.40 15.23
CA MET A 105 -10.49 0.75 14.69
C MET A 105 -11.52 0.38 13.62
N LEU A 106 -11.29 -0.69 12.86
CA LEU A 106 -12.23 -1.23 11.86
C LEU A 106 -13.21 -2.25 12.45
N GLU A 107 -13.16 -2.47 13.77
CA GLU A 107 -13.98 -3.46 14.48
C GLU A 107 -13.85 -4.88 13.90
N ILE A 108 -12.65 -5.28 13.50
CA ILE A 108 -12.38 -6.65 13.06
C ILE A 108 -12.43 -7.60 14.27
N SER A 109 -12.68 -8.89 14.01
CA SER A 109 -12.67 -9.92 15.05
C SER A 109 -11.31 -10.00 15.75
N PRO A 110 -11.24 -10.12 17.09
CA PRO A 110 -9.96 -10.33 17.80
C PRO A 110 -9.32 -11.70 17.49
N ASN A 111 -10.06 -12.60 16.84
CA ASN A 111 -9.54 -13.89 16.38
C ASN A 111 -8.83 -13.80 15.02
N ALA A 112 -8.81 -12.63 14.39
CA ALA A 112 -8.13 -12.43 13.12
C ALA A 112 -6.61 -12.41 13.30
N PHE A 113 -5.87 -12.97 12.34
CA PHE A 113 -4.43 -12.82 12.28
C PHE A 113 -4.06 -11.37 11.94
N THR A 114 -3.11 -10.78 12.64
CA THR A 114 -2.57 -9.45 12.34
C THR A 114 -1.09 -9.54 12.03
N GLN A 115 -0.64 -8.86 10.97
CA GLN A 115 0.77 -8.84 10.57
C GLN A 115 1.13 -7.53 9.89
N ASP A 116 2.27 -6.95 10.27
CA ASP A 116 2.90 -5.86 9.53
C ASP A 116 4.05 -6.43 8.68
N VAL A 117 4.09 -6.08 7.40
CA VAL A 117 5.01 -6.60 6.39
C VAL A 117 5.84 -5.44 5.84
N TYR A 118 7.13 -5.44 6.18
CA TYR A 118 8.06 -4.40 5.80
C TYR A 118 9.04 -4.90 4.72
N ASN A 119 9.00 -4.31 3.54
CA ASN A 119 9.97 -4.55 2.46
C ASN A 119 9.87 -3.44 1.40
N ALA A 120 10.12 -2.19 1.78
CA ALA A 120 9.88 -1.00 0.94
C ALA A 120 8.48 -1.08 0.26
N CYS A 121 8.37 -0.56 -0.97
CA CYS A 121 7.17 -0.64 -1.80
C CYS A 121 6.64 -2.08 -2.03
N ALA A 122 7.44 -3.12 -1.79
CA ALA A 122 7.01 -4.51 -1.99
C ALA A 122 6.18 -5.07 -0.81
N GLY A 123 6.14 -4.38 0.34
CA GLY A 123 5.46 -4.86 1.56
C GLY A 123 3.99 -5.24 1.32
N GLY A 124 3.24 -4.39 0.60
CA GLY A 124 1.84 -4.67 0.25
C GLY A 124 1.67 -5.91 -0.63
N THR A 125 2.54 -6.07 -1.63
CA THR A 125 2.53 -7.26 -2.49
C THR A 125 2.86 -8.52 -1.70
N LEU A 126 3.83 -8.48 -0.79
CA LEU A 126 4.18 -9.62 0.06
C LEU A 126 3.04 -9.98 1.03
N ALA A 127 2.33 -8.99 1.58
CA ALA A 127 1.13 -9.21 2.37
C ALA A 127 0.02 -9.91 1.55
N ILE A 128 -0.17 -9.53 0.29
CA ILE A 128 -1.09 -10.22 -0.64
C ILE A 128 -0.66 -11.68 -0.85
N ILE A 129 0.63 -11.95 -1.08
CA ILE A 129 1.14 -13.31 -1.27
C ILE A 129 0.91 -14.17 -0.01
N ASN A 130 1.15 -13.62 1.18
CA ASN A 130 0.85 -14.29 2.44
C ASN A 130 -0.64 -14.64 2.55
N ALA A 131 -1.52 -13.70 2.18
CA ALA A 131 -2.96 -13.94 2.19
C ALA A 131 -3.40 -15.02 1.22
N ILE A 132 -2.88 -15.01 -0.01
CA ILE A 132 -3.16 -16.05 -1.01
C ILE A 132 -2.75 -17.42 -0.47
N ALA A 133 -1.54 -17.54 0.08
CA ALA A 133 -1.04 -18.82 0.59
C ALA A 133 -1.89 -19.37 1.75
N MET A 134 -2.29 -18.51 2.69
CA MET A 134 -3.11 -18.93 3.83
C MET A 134 -4.55 -19.27 3.44
N ILE A 135 -5.14 -18.54 2.48
CA ILE A 135 -6.47 -18.85 1.93
C ILE A 135 -6.42 -20.18 1.17
N GLU A 136 -5.43 -20.37 0.30
CA GLU A 136 -5.26 -21.61 -0.46
C GLU A 136 -5.07 -22.83 0.45
N LYS A 137 -4.44 -22.66 1.61
CA LYS A 137 -4.27 -23.70 2.63
C LYS A 137 -5.50 -23.92 3.52
N GLY A 138 -6.53 -23.10 3.39
CA GLY A 138 -7.74 -23.18 4.23
C GLY A 138 -7.51 -22.77 5.68
N ILE A 139 -6.43 -22.02 5.97
CA ILE A 139 -6.16 -21.46 7.30
C ILE A 139 -7.12 -20.29 7.58
N MET A 140 -7.54 -19.60 6.53
CA MET A 140 -8.48 -18.48 6.58
C MET A 140 -9.28 -18.38 5.27
N ASN A 141 -10.36 -17.59 5.26
CA ASN A 141 -11.21 -17.40 4.08
C ASN A 141 -11.07 -16.00 3.46
N LYS A 142 -10.87 -14.98 4.30
CA LYS A 142 -10.87 -13.58 3.85
C LYS A 142 -9.84 -12.75 4.60
N ALA A 143 -9.02 -12.03 3.84
CA ALA A 143 -8.02 -11.11 4.38
C ALA A 143 -8.31 -9.67 3.95
N LEU A 144 -8.04 -8.71 4.83
CA LEU A 144 -7.93 -7.30 4.49
C LEU A 144 -6.45 -6.91 4.43
N ILE A 145 -5.98 -6.45 3.28
CA ILE A 145 -4.65 -5.88 3.11
C ILE A 145 -4.78 -4.37 3.14
N ILE A 146 -3.99 -3.69 3.96
CA ILE A 146 -3.87 -2.23 3.95
C ILE A 146 -2.44 -1.87 3.56
N SER A 147 -2.27 -1.09 2.51
CA SER A 147 -0.99 -0.45 2.21
C SER A 147 -1.12 1.05 2.31
N ALA A 148 -0.28 1.68 3.12
CA ALA A 148 -0.37 3.10 3.42
C ALA A 148 1.04 3.66 3.61
N ASP A 149 1.34 4.74 2.89
CA ASP A 149 2.67 5.35 2.91
C ASP A 149 2.63 6.87 2.71
N ILE A 150 3.64 7.52 3.27
CA ILE A 150 3.98 8.93 3.06
C ILE A 150 5.44 8.94 2.58
N SER A 151 5.62 9.03 1.26
CA SER A 151 6.95 9.06 0.63
C SER A 151 7.54 10.47 0.72
N GLN A 152 8.63 10.63 1.48
CA GLN A 152 9.31 11.91 1.68
C GLN A 152 10.78 11.85 1.26
N TYR A 153 11.23 12.88 0.55
CA TYR A 153 12.62 13.13 0.21
C TYR A 153 13.01 14.53 0.68
N HIS A 154 14.31 14.85 0.63
CA HIS A 154 14.75 16.21 0.96
C HIS A 154 14.20 17.21 -0.07
N LEU A 155 13.76 18.38 0.40
CA LEU A 155 13.37 19.48 -0.49
C LEU A 155 14.53 19.88 -1.39
N GLY A 156 14.25 20.12 -2.68
CA GLY A 156 15.24 20.39 -3.71
C GLY A 156 16.01 19.16 -4.20
N SER A 157 15.78 17.97 -3.64
CA SER A 157 16.42 16.75 -4.11
C SER A 157 15.82 16.26 -5.43
N PRO A 158 16.55 15.44 -6.21
CA PRO A 158 16.01 14.82 -7.43
C PRO A 158 14.74 13.98 -7.21
N GLY A 159 14.53 13.45 -6.00
CA GLY A 159 13.36 12.65 -5.62
C GLY A 159 12.17 13.45 -5.10
N GLU A 160 12.33 14.76 -4.81
CA GLU A 160 11.22 15.61 -4.37
C GLU A 160 9.98 15.55 -5.29
N PRO A 161 10.07 15.62 -6.64
CA PRO A 161 8.89 15.57 -7.50
C PRO A 161 8.21 14.18 -7.58
N THR A 162 8.79 13.16 -6.94
CA THR A 162 8.23 11.80 -6.87
C THR A 162 7.70 11.45 -5.47
N GLN A 163 7.65 12.42 -4.55
CA GLN A 163 6.97 12.23 -3.28
C GLN A 163 5.47 11.99 -3.48
N GLY A 164 4.80 11.57 -2.42
CA GLY A 164 3.37 11.30 -2.48
C GLY A 164 2.89 10.73 -1.16
N SER A 165 1.57 10.65 -1.02
CA SER A 165 0.95 10.07 0.17
C SER A 165 -0.39 9.46 -0.21
N GLY A 166 -0.69 8.32 0.38
CA GLY A 166 -1.96 7.65 0.14
C GLY A 166 -2.02 6.26 0.74
N ALA A 167 -3.19 5.65 0.62
CA ALA A 167 -3.43 4.30 1.09
C ALA A 167 -4.44 3.56 0.22
N ILE A 168 -4.32 2.23 0.23
CA ILE A 168 -5.21 1.30 -0.44
C ILE A 168 -5.59 0.17 0.52
N GLY A 169 -6.87 -0.19 0.53
CA GLY A 169 -7.41 -1.36 1.21
C GLY A 169 -7.86 -2.38 0.18
N LEU A 170 -7.48 -3.64 0.35
CA LEU A 170 -7.82 -4.74 -0.56
C LEU A 170 -8.40 -5.90 0.24
N VAL A 171 -9.61 -6.34 -0.12
CA VAL A 171 -10.17 -7.59 0.42
C VAL A 171 -9.76 -8.72 -0.51
N ILE A 172 -9.09 -9.73 0.05
CA ILE A 172 -8.63 -10.91 -0.67
C ILE A 172 -9.46 -12.11 -0.24
N SER A 173 -10.08 -12.81 -1.19
CA SER A 173 -10.91 -13.98 -0.90
C SER A 173 -11.01 -14.94 -2.08
N HIS A 174 -11.71 -16.06 -1.85
CA HIS A 174 -12.22 -16.89 -2.93
C HIS A 174 -13.30 -16.19 -3.76
N ASN A 175 -13.50 -16.63 -5.01
CA ASN A 175 -14.49 -16.11 -5.96
C ASN A 175 -14.50 -14.57 -6.05
N PRO A 176 -13.34 -13.94 -6.32
CA PRO A 176 -13.20 -12.48 -6.24
C PRO A 176 -13.99 -11.76 -7.34
N ARG A 177 -14.58 -10.61 -6.99
CA ARG A 177 -15.34 -9.77 -7.94
C ARG A 177 -14.48 -8.90 -8.87
N ILE A 178 -13.26 -8.52 -8.49
CA ILE A 178 -12.45 -7.55 -9.24
C ILE A 178 -11.40 -8.23 -10.10
N ALA A 179 -10.56 -9.06 -9.51
CA ALA A 179 -9.46 -9.72 -10.22
C ALA A 179 -9.05 -11.01 -9.53
N THR A 180 -8.60 -12.01 -10.30
CA THR A 180 -7.98 -13.23 -9.80
C THR A 180 -6.45 -13.16 -9.95
N PHE A 181 -5.74 -13.78 -9.02
CA PHE A 181 -4.28 -13.89 -9.14
C PHE A 181 -3.86 -15.14 -9.93
N SER A 182 -2.68 -15.07 -10.53
CA SER A 182 -2.03 -16.25 -11.09
C SER A 182 -1.60 -17.20 -9.98
N LYS A 183 -1.57 -18.50 -10.27
CA LYS A 183 -0.92 -19.53 -9.45
C LYS A 183 0.62 -19.44 -9.50
N LYS A 184 1.17 -18.60 -10.38
CA LYS A 184 2.62 -18.45 -10.58
C LYS A 184 3.03 -17.00 -10.42
N PHE A 185 4.09 -16.78 -9.64
CA PHE A 185 4.66 -15.46 -9.40
C PHE A 185 6.14 -15.45 -9.78
N GLY A 186 6.50 -14.53 -10.68
CA GLY A 186 7.90 -14.18 -10.93
C GLY A 186 8.46 -13.41 -9.73
N LYS A 187 9.70 -13.71 -9.34
CA LYS A 187 10.34 -13.06 -8.20
C LYS A 187 11.84 -12.93 -8.42
N ILE A 188 12.38 -11.81 -7.98
CA ILE A 188 13.81 -11.56 -7.83
C ILE A 188 13.98 -10.70 -6.58
N SER A 189 14.99 -11.01 -5.79
CA SER A 189 15.33 -10.27 -4.57
C SER A 189 16.84 -10.19 -4.48
N GLY A 190 17.34 -9.03 -4.09
CA GLY A 190 18.77 -8.76 -3.97
C GLY A 190 19.00 -7.76 -2.85
N ASN A 191 20.12 -7.89 -2.15
CA ASN A 191 20.57 -6.89 -1.20
C ASN A 191 21.27 -5.77 -1.98
N VAL A 192 20.64 -4.61 -2.05
CA VAL A 192 21.11 -3.43 -2.78
C VAL A 192 20.81 -2.17 -1.96
N ASN A 193 21.58 -1.11 -2.18
CA ASN A 193 21.43 0.19 -1.51
C ASN A 193 20.99 1.27 -2.52
N ASP A 194 20.02 0.95 -3.36
CA ASP A 194 19.42 1.89 -4.32
C ASP A 194 18.48 2.88 -3.63
N PHE A 195 17.71 2.40 -2.64
CA PHE A 195 16.81 3.20 -1.83
C PHE A 195 16.79 2.71 -0.38
N PHE A 196 16.91 3.62 0.58
CA PHE A 196 16.62 3.32 1.98
C PHE A 196 16.27 4.57 2.79
N ARG A 197 15.65 4.34 3.94
CA ARG A 197 15.45 5.35 4.99
C ARG A 197 15.99 4.77 6.29
N ALA A 198 16.94 5.47 6.90
CA ALA A 198 17.51 5.04 8.18
C ALA A 198 16.45 5.15 9.28
N PRO A 199 16.58 4.42 10.39
CA PRO A 199 15.78 4.65 11.58
C PRO A 199 15.82 6.14 11.96
N ASP A 200 14.68 6.68 12.39
CA ASP A 200 14.49 8.09 12.78
C ASP A 200 14.65 9.15 11.67
N ASP A 201 15.14 8.79 10.47
CA ASP A 201 15.17 9.70 9.32
C ASP A 201 13.75 9.89 8.76
N LYS A 202 13.35 11.15 8.55
CA LYS A 202 12.08 11.49 7.88
C LYS A 202 12.16 11.32 6.37
N ASN A 203 13.31 11.65 5.79
CA ASN A 203 13.51 11.68 4.35
C ASN A 203 14.32 10.47 3.90
N ALA A 204 13.86 9.79 2.86
CA ALA A 204 14.59 8.69 2.25
C ALA A 204 15.81 9.18 1.45
N ARG A 205 16.74 8.26 1.21
CA ARG A 205 17.89 8.42 0.34
C ARG A 205 17.72 7.49 -0.86
N ALA A 206 17.75 8.06 -2.06
CA ALA A 206 17.81 7.31 -3.31
C ALA A 206 19.16 7.59 -3.98
N PHE A 207 19.83 6.53 -4.42
CA PHE A 207 21.13 6.61 -5.08
C PHE A 207 20.96 6.34 -6.58
N GLY A 208 21.37 7.31 -7.38
CA GLY A 208 21.32 7.28 -8.84
C GLY A 208 21.96 8.54 -9.41
#